data_AF-A0A453JUT6-F1
#
_entry.id   AF-A0A453JUT6-F1
#
_cell.length_a   1.000
_cell.length_b   1.000
_cell.length_c   1.000
_cell.angle_alpha   90.00
_cell.angle_beta   90.00
_cell.angle_gamma   90.00
#
_symmetry.space_group_name_H-M   'P 1'
#
loop_
_entity.id
_entity.type
_entity.pdbx_description
1 polymer ?
#
loop_
_entity_poly.entity_id
_entity_poly.type
_entity_poly.pdbx_seq_one_letter_code
_entity_poly.pdbx_strand_id
1 'polypeptide(L)'
;MAKSRALVAALLLVLVVSLAAIEGVHGICGMSNDEFKLCQPAAAVENPTNSPSAECCATLGKDNLSCICRYKGITGIWLRMYHIDVDRAMVLPASAASPCPATA
;
A
#
# COMPACT_ATOMS: atom_id res chain seq x y z
N MET A 1 -35.85 -32.38 -1.07
CA MET A 1 -34.48 -32.74 -0.64
C MET A 1 -33.41 -32.35 -1.67
N ALA A 2 -33.50 -32.73 -2.95
CA ALA A 2 -32.47 -32.40 -3.96
C ALA A 2 -32.42 -30.91 -4.34
N LYS A 3 -33.59 -30.26 -4.51
CA LYS A 3 -33.70 -28.85 -4.90
C LYS A 3 -33.14 -27.89 -3.83
N SER A 4 -33.35 -28.21 -2.57
CA SER A 4 -32.79 -27.48 -1.42
C SER A 4 -31.27 -27.60 -1.35
N ARG A 5 -30.71 -28.78 -1.62
CA ARG A 5 -29.25 -28.99 -1.68
C ARG A 5 -28.59 -28.24 -2.84
N ALA A 6 -29.24 -28.19 -4.00
CA ALA A 6 -28.74 -27.44 -5.16
C ALA A 6 -28.72 -25.92 -4.89
N LEU A 7 -29.73 -25.39 -4.20
CA LEU A 7 -29.78 -23.99 -3.79
C LEU A 7 -28.67 -23.65 -2.79
N VAL A 8 -28.44 -24.52 -1.79
CA VAL A 8 -27.35 -24.35 -0.83
C VAL A 8 -25.99 -24.39 -1.52
N ALA A 9 -25.78 -25.32 -2.45
CA ALA A 9 -24.52 -25.40 -3.22
C ALA A 9 -24.29 -24.15 -4.08
N ALA A 10 -25.34 -23.62 -4.73
CA ALA A 10 -25.25 -22.40 -5.51
C ALA A 10 -24.94 -21.17 -4.64
N LEU A 11 -25.58 -21.05 -3.47
CA LEU A 11 -25.29 -19.99 -2.51
C LEU A 11 -23.85 -20.04 -2.00
N LEU A 12 -23.33 -21.23 -1.70
CA LEU A 12 -21.94 -21.42 -1.29
C LEU A 12 -20.96 -21.05 -2.41
N LEU A 13 -21.24 -21.42 -3.66
CA LEU A 13 -20.41 -21.04 -4.81
C LEU A 13 -20.35 -19.52 -5.00
N VAL A 14 -21.49 -18.83 -4.90
CA VAL A 14 -21.55 -17.36 -5.00
C VAL A 14 -20.76 -16.71 -3.86
N LEU A 15 -20.84 -17.25 -2.64
CA LEU A 15 -20.08 -16.74 -1.51
C LEU A 15 -18.56 -16.92 -1.70
N VAL A 16 -18.12 -18.05 -2.24
CA VAL A 16 -16.69 -18.31 -2.51
C VAL A 16 -16.16 -17.40 -3.62
N VAL A 17 -16.93 -17.22 -4.70
CA VAL A 17 -16.56 -16.32 -5.81
C VAL A 17 -16.50 -14.86 -5.36
N SER A 18 -17.45 -14.44 -4.54
CA SER A 18 -17.44 -13.07 -3.99
C SER A 18 -16.28 -12.84 -3.03
N LEU A 19 -15.88 -13.85 -2.23
CA LEU A 19 -14.68 -13.78 -1.39
C LEU A 19 -13.38 -13.72 -2.20
N ALA A 20 -13.31 -14.46 -3.31
CA ALA A 20 -12.18 -14.44 -4.22
C ALA A 20 -12.06 -13.11 -4.98
N ALA A 21 -13.18 -12.41 -5.22
CA ALA A 21 -13.22 -11.11 -5.87
C ALA A 21 -12.92 -9.93 -4.91
N ILE A 22 -12.70 -10.20 -3.61
CA ILE A 22 -12.24 -9.17 -2.67
C ILE A 22 -10.74 -8.98 -2.88
N GLU A 23 -10.39 -8.31 -3.98
CA GLU A 23 -9.06 -7.77 -4.26
C GLU A 23 -8.68 -6.62 -3.28
N GLY A 24 -9.30 -6.57 -2.09
CA GLY A 24 -9.20 -5.51 -1.10
C GLY A 24 -8.54 -5.93 0.23
N VAL A 25 -8.13 -7.20 0.35
CA VAL A 25 -7.31 -7.71 1.47
C VAL A 25 -5.81 -7.67 1.11
N HIS A 26 -5.41 -6.87 0.11
CA HIS A 26 -4.02 -6.71 -0.30
C HIS A 26 -3.61 -5.23 -0.22
N GLY A 27 -3.48 -4.73 1.01
CA GLY A 27 -2.82 -3.45 1.24
C GLY A 27 -3.54 -2.19 0.74
N ILE A 28 -3.07 -1.02 1.14
CA ILE A 28 -3.51 0.25 0.53
C ILE A 28 -2.69 0.41 -0.74
N CYS A 29 -3.36 0.57 -1.89
CA CYS A 29 -2.69 0.79 -3.16
C CYS A 29 -1.68 -0.31 -3.53
N GLY A 30 -2.05 -1.58 -3.33
CA GLY A 30 -1.16 -2.71 -3.61
C GLY A 30 0.03 -2.84 -2.67
N MET A 31 0.06 -2.08 -1.57
CA MET A 31 1.11 -2.11 -0.55
C MET A 31 0.56 -2.57 0.81
N SER A 32 1.13 -3.64 1.33
CA SER A 32 0.96 -4.08 2.71
C SER A 32 1.39 -2.99 3.70
N ASN A 33 0.85 -3.06 4.92
CA ASN A 33 1.28 -2.21 6.02
C ASN A 33 2.79 -2.30 6.28
N ASP A 34 3.36 -3.50 6.15
CA ASP A 34 4.80 -3.73 6.36
C ASP A 34 5.64 -3.10 5.25
N GLU A 35 5.14 -3.08 4.02
CA GLU A 35 5.78 -2.39 2.90
C GLU A 35 5.75 -0.87 3.08
N PHE A 36 4.68 -0.32 3.66
CA PHE A 36 4.65 1.09 4.08
C PHE A 36 5.68 1.39 5.18
N LYS A 37 5.89 0.48 6.14
CA LYS A 37 6.90 0.66 7.20
C LYS A 37 8.33 0.68 6.65
N LEU A 38 8.61 -0.04 5.57
CA LEU A 38 9.92 0.03 4.91
C LEU A 38 10.24 1.44 4.38
N CYS A 39 9.20 2.22 4.05
CA CYS A 39 9.32 3.60 3.58
C CYS A 39 9.29 4.64 4.71
N GLN A 40 8.77 4.28 5.88
CA GLN A 40 8.67 5.16 7.05
C GLN A 40 9.99 5.84 7.44
N PRO A 41 11.16 5.17 7.54
CA PRO A 41 12.38 5.83 8.03
C PRO A 41 12.86 6.97 7.11
N ALA A 42 12.61 6.90 5.81
CA ALA A 42 13.05 7.94 4.87
C ALA A 42 12.13 9.17 4.88
N ALA A 43 10.87 8.99 5.31
CA ALA A 43 9.91 10.07 5.46
C ALA A 43 9.55 10.39 6.92
N ALA A 44 10.33 9.92 7.89
CA ALA A 44 10.09 10.18 9.31
C ALA A 44 10.25 11.68 9.64
N VAL A 45 9.46 12.17 10.59
CA VAL A 45 9.61 13.53 11.14
C VAL A 45 10.90 13.65 11.95
N GLU A 46 11.25 12.61 12.73
CA GLU A 46 12.42 12.59 13.60
C GLU A 46 13.45 11.57 13.13
N ASN A 47 14.73 11.96 13.11
CA ASN A 47 15.86 11.14 12.66
C ASN A 47 15.64 10.42 11.30
N PRO A 48 15.24 11.15 10.25
CA PRO A 48 14.99 10.52 8.96
C PRO A 48 16.27 9.97 8.34
N THR A 49 16.15 8.82 7.67
CA THR A 49 17.24 8.30 6.85
C THR A 49 17.35 9.12 5.56
N ASN A 50 18.59 9.33 5.09
CA ASN A 50 18.83 10.08 3.85
C ASN A 50 18.34 9.35 2.59
N SER A 51 18.16 8.03 2.65
CA SER A 51 17.69 7.22 1.53
C SER A 51 16.60 6.24 1.97
N PRO A 52 15.58 5.98 1.13
CA PRO A 52 14.70 4.83 1.28
C PRO A 52 15.46 3.51 1.11
N SER A 53 14.92 2.45 1.69
CA SER A 53 15.39 1.08 1.43
C SER A 53 15.10 0.68 -0.02
N ALA A 54 15.93 -0.19 -0.59
CA ALA A 54 15.72 -0.75 -1.93
C ALA A 54 14.35 -1.45 -2.05
N GLU A 55 13.89 -2.09 -0.96
CA GLU A 55 12.58 -2.74 -0.94
C GLU A 55 11.43 -1.73 -0.96
N CYS A 56 11.56 -0.61 -0.23
CA CYS A 56 10.60 0.49 -0.31
C CYS A 56 10.49 1.04 -1.74
N CYS A 57 11.61 1.21 -2.44
CA CYS A 57 11.60 1.67 -3.83
C CYS A 57 10.93 0.66 -4.77
N ALA A 58 11.19 -0.64 -4.59
CA ALA A 58 10.62 -1.68 -5.43
C ALA A 58 9.09 -1.73 -5.31
N THR A 59 8.56 -1.46 -4.12
CA THR A 59 7.10 -1.43 -3.90
C THR A 59 6.48 -0.06 -4.26
N LEU A 60 7.24 1.04 -4.21
CA LEU A 60 6.80 2.37 -4.70
C LEU A 60 6.84 2.47 -6.24
N GLY A 61 6.12 1.57 -6.92
CA GLY A 61 5.89 1.65 -8.35
C GLY A 61 4.95 2.81 -8.75
N LYS A 62 4.99 3.21 -10.03
CA LYS A 62 4.14 4.28 -10.60
C LYS A 62 2.64 4.08 -10.31
N ASP A 63 2.16 2.83 -10.35
CA ASP A 63 0.76 2.50 -10.14
C ASP A 63 0.31 2.70 -8.68
N ASN A 64 1.16 2.30 -7.72
CA ASN A 64 0.91 2.48 -6.29
C ASN A 64 0.94 3.97 -5.93
N LEU A 65 1.85 4.73 -6.54
CA LEU A 65 1.98 6.16 -6.35
C LEU A 65 0.76 6.97 -6.78
N SER A 66 0.20 6.64 -7.96
CA SER A 66 -1.01 7.28 -8.46
C SER A 66 -2.19 7.01 -7.52
N CYS A 67 -2.28 5.79 -6.99
CA CYS A 67 -3.27 5.43 -5.98
C CYS A 67 -3.06 6.17 -4.66
N ILE A 68 -1.85 6.19 -4.09
CA ILE A 68 -1.55 6.86 -2.80
C ILE A 68 -1.87 8.36 -2.89
N CYS A 69 -1.54 9.01 -4.01
CA CYS A 69 -1.91 10.40 -4.27
C CYS A 69 -3.42 10.64 -4.23
N ARG A 70 -4.23 9.67 -4.71
CA ARG A 70 -5.69 9.74 -4.67
C ARG A 70 -6.23 9.60 -3.23
N TYR A 71 -5.51 8.88 -2.37
CA TYR A 71 -5.81 8.77 -0.94
C TYR A 71 -5.26 9.92 -0.10
N LYS A 72 -4.57 10.91 -0.69
CA LYS A 72 -3.91 12.02 0.03
C LYS A 72 -4.80 12.68 1.10
N GLY A 73 -6.09 12.86 0.83
CA GLY A 73 -7.04 13.42 1.81
C GLY A 73 -7.24 12.58 3.08
N ILE A 74 -7.10 11.25 2.99
CA ILE A 74 -7.25 10.29 4.09
C ILE A 74 -5.89 9.93 4.70
N THR A 75 -4.80 10.03 3.90
CA THR A 75 -3.43 9.75 4.36
C THR A 75 -3.01 10.62 5.53
N GLY A 76 -3.62 11.80 5.76
CA GLY A 76 -3.28 12.66 6.90
C GLY A 76 -3.44 11.99 8.27
N ILE A 77 -4.36 11.02 8.39
CA ILE A 77 -4.51 10.23 9.61
C ILE A 77 -3.37 9.22 9.74
N TRP A 78 -3.00 8.56 8.64
CA TRP A 78 -1.88 7.61 8.58
C TRP A 78 -0.54 8.29 8.84
N LEU A 79 -0.28 9.41 8.17
CA LEU A 79 0.93 10.22 8.33
C LEU A 79 1.15 10.60 9.81
N ARG A 80 0.08 10.97 10.53
CA ARG A 80 0.15 11.23 11.97
C ARG A 80 0.43 9.98 12.81
N MET A 81 -0.21 8.85 12.50
CA MET A 81 0.02 7.60 13.23
C MET A 81 1.44 7.06 13.04
N TYR A 82 2.02 7.24 11.87
CA TYR A 82 3.36 6.74 11.53
C TYR A 82 4.48 7.78 11.70
N HIS A 83 4.17 8.96 12.23
CA HIS A 83 5.14 10.06 12.40
C HIS A 83 5.89 10.39 11.09
N ILE A 84 5.13 10.48 9.99
CA ILE A 84 5.65 10.74 8.64
C ILE A 84 5.47 12.22 8.29
N ASP A 85 6.54 12.83 7.78
CA ASP A 85 6.56 14.16 7.20
C ASP A 85 6.04 14.11 5.75
N VAL A 86 5.03 14.92 5.47
CA VAL A 86 4.34 14.93 4.16
C VAL A 86 5.25 15.43 3.05
N ASP A 87 6.08 16.43 3.33
CA ASP A 87 6.95 17.03 2.32
C ASP A 87 8.03 16.02 1.89
N ARG A 88 8.63 15.32 2.88
CA ARG A 88 9.55 14.19 2.64
C ARG A 88 8.88 13.04 1.89
N ALA A 89 7.69 12.62 2.31
CA ALA A 89 6.95 11.54 1.65
C ALA A 89 6.62 11.86 0.18
N MET A 90 6.43 13.13 -0.16
CA MET A 90 6.13 13.57 -1.53
C MET A 90 7.37 13.68 -2.42
N VAL A 91 8.57 13.75 -1.86
CA VAL A 91 9.84 13.72 -2.63
C VAL A 91 10.43 12.32 -2.77
N LEU A 92 10.06 11.38 -1.90
CA LEU A 92 10.42 9.96 -2.05
C LEU A 92 10.15 9.39 -3.45
N PRO A 93 9.03 9.68 -4.13
CA PRO A 93 8.73 9.16 -5.46
C PRO A 93 9.65 9.72 -6.54
N ALA A 94 10.03 10.99 -6.39
CA ALA A 94 10.99 11.64 -7.28
C ALA A 94 12.40 11.04 -7.09
N SER A 95 12.75 10.61 -5.86
CA SER A 95 13.98 9.86 -5.60
C SER A 95 13.91 8.37 -6.02
N ALA A 96 12.71 7.76 -6.00
CA ALA A 96 12.48 6.35 -6.33
C ALA A 96 12.26 6.09 -7.84
N ALA A 97 12.01 7.13 -8.65
CA ALA A 97 11.90 7.03 -10.11
C ALA A 97 13.25 6.86 -10.82
N SER A 98 14.37 7.07 -10.11
CA SER A 98 15.68 6.56 -10.51
C SER A 98 15.80 5.10 -10.04
N PRO A 99 16.44 4.17 -10.77
CA PRO A 99 16.79 2.88 -10.20
C PRO A 99 17.55 3.16 -8.90
N CYS A 100 16.94 2.86 -7.74
CA CYS A 100 17.49 3.22 -6.44
C CYS A 100 18.93 2.71 -6.34
N PRO A 101 19.90 3.64 -6.26
CA PRO A 101 20.43 4.07 -4.97
C PRO A 101 20.71 5.59 -4.90
N ALA A 102 20.44 6.23 -3.76
CA ALA A 102 21.04 7.54 -3.46
C ALA A 102 22.29 7.32 -2.59
N THR A 103 23.35 6.78 -3.19
CA THR A 103 24.68 6.78 -2.57
C THR A 103 25.44 8.01 -3.02
N ALA A 104 25.41 9.06 -2.19
CA ALA A 104 26.50 10.00 -1.85
C ALA A 104 25.93 11.17 -1.04
#